data_AF-A0A0C9ZQI9-F1
#
_entry.id   AF-A0A0C9ZQI9-F1
#
_cell.length_a   1.000
_cell.length_b   1.000
_cell.length_c   1.000
_cell.angle_alpha   90.00
_cell.angle_beta   90.00
_cell.angle_gamma   90.00
#
_symmetry.space_group_name_H-M   'P 1'
#
loop_
_entity.id
_entity.type
_entity.pdbx_description
1 polymer ?
#
loop_
_entity_poly.entity_id
_entity_poly.type
_entity_poly.pdbx_seq_one_letter_code
_entity_poly.pdbx_strand_id
1 'polypeptide(L)'
;YGQGIIRKFADNTSEMKRLAARDFEDILQCAIPVFEGLFPGEHDAIVQLLLYRFAQWHALAKLRMHSETTLSALEETFKRLSRQLRKFRDRTCTIFTTVELPKEKAARERQVARERPGLNNPDQAGSGGRKSKKFNLNTYKFHAMGDYVRSIMLF
;
A
#
# COMPACT_ATOMS: atom_id res chain seq x y z
N TYR A 1 12.08 -15.82 -16.55
CA TYR A 1 12.60 -15.08 -15.38
C TYR A 1 14.12 -15.18 -15.39
N GLY A 2 14.84 -14.07 -15.59
CA GLY A 2 16.30 -14.07 -15.77
C GLY A 2 17.04 -13.46 -14.58
N GLN A 3 18.22 -14.00 -14.27
CA GLN A 3 19.16 -13.45 -13.28
C GLN A 3 19.51 -12.01 -13.66
N GLY A 4 18.84 -11.02 -13.05
CA GLY A 4 19.09 -9.60 -13.29
C GLY A 4 17.86 -8.69 -13.39
N ILE A 5 16.65 -9.24 -13.50
CA ILE A 5 15.42 -8.43 -13.55
C ILE A 5 14.95 -8.06 -12.14
N ILE A 6 14.84 -9.03 -11.23
CA ILE A 6 14.45 -8.82 -9.83
C ILE A 6 15.71 -8.73 -8.98
N ARG A 7 15.89 -7.62 -8.25
CA ARG A 7 17.05 -7.40 -7.37
C ARG A 7 16.85 -8.03 -5.99
N LYS A 8 17.95 -8.16 -5.25
CA LYS A 8 17.91 -8.53 -3.83
C LYS A 8 17.15 -7.45 -3.04
N PHE A 9 16.18 -7.88 -2.25
CA PHE A 9 15.49 -7.02 -1.30
C PHE A 9 16.36 -6.75 -0.06
N ALA A 10 16.00 -5.71 0.70
CA ALA A 10 16.59 -5.49 2.01
C ALA A 10 16.20 -6.61 2.99
N ASP A 11 17.08 -6.87 3.96
CA ASP A 11 16.90 -7.92 4.98
C ASP A 11 15.53 -7.85 5.67
N ASN A 12 14.99 -6.64 5.85
CA ASN A 12 13.62 -6.43 6.32
C ASN A 12 12.81 -5.56 5.33
N THR A 13 12.14 -6.22 4.39
CA THR A 13 11.30 -5.56 3.39
C THR A 13 10.06 -4.89 4.02
N SER A 14 9.56 -5.42 5.14
CA SER A 14 8.38 -4.89 5.83
C SER A 14 8.60 -3.50 6.45
N GLU A 15 9.85 -3.11 6.71
CA GLU A 15 10.19 -1.76 7.20
C GLU A 15 10.04 -0.67 6.13
N MET A 16 10.03 -1.06 4.85
CA MET A 16 9.91 -0.15 3.70
C MET A 16 10.88 1.05 3.78
N LYS A 17 12.13 0.80 4.16
CA LYS A 17 13.16 1.83 4.40
C LYS A 17 14.08 1.98 3.19
N ARG A 18 14.32 3.23 2.77
CA ARG A 18 15.24 3.60 1.66
C ARG A 18 14.88 2.92 0.32
N LEU A 19 13.59 2.74 0.06
CA LEU A 19 13.10 2.19 -1.21
C LEU A 19 13.13 3.24 -2.33
N ALA A 20 13.71 2.89 -3.46
CA ALA A 20 13.53 3.57 -4.72
C ALA A 20 12.22 3.09 -5.40
N ALA A 21 11.72 3.84 -6.39
CA ALA A 21 10.50 3.49 -7.11
C ALA A 21 10.51 2.06 -7.68
N ARG A 22 11.67 1.61 -8.18
CA ARG A 22 11.86 0.24 -8.71
C ARG A 22 11.73 -0.85 -7.66
N ASP A 23 12.09 -0.56 -6.40
CA ASP A 23 11.99 -1.56 -5.33
C ASP A 23 10.52 -1.86 -5.00
N PHE A 24 9.64 -0.85 -5.06
CA PHE A 24 8.20 -1.07 -4.86
C PHE A 24 7.60 -1.99 -5.93
N GLU A 25 8.05 -1.85 -7.17
CA GLU A 25 7.63 -2.71 -8.27
C GLU A 25 8.10 -4.15 -8.05
N ASP A 26 9.39 -4.35 -7.77
CA ASP A 26 9.96 -5.69 -7.55
C ASP A 26 9.28 -6.38 -6.35
N ILE A 27 9.01 -5.63 -5.26
CA ILE A 27 8.27 -6.13 -4.09
C ILE A 27 6.86 -6.56 -4.51
N LEU A 28 6.14 -5.73 -5.27
CA LEU A 28 4.78 -6.07 -5.72
C LEU A 28 4.76 -7.31 -6.62
N GLN A 29 5.74 -7.46 -7.51
CA GLN A 29 5.87 -8.64 -8.38
C GLN A 29 6.11 -9.93 -7.58
N CYS A 30 6.78 -9.83 -6.42
CA CYS A 30 7.12 -10.99 -5.59
C CYS A 30 6.17 -11.21 -4.40
N ALA A 31 5.21 -10.31 -4.16
CA ALA A 31 4.39 -10.33 -2.95
C ALA A 31 3.41 -11.50 -2.89
N ILE A 32 2.81 -11.89 -4.02
CA ILE A 32 1.74 -12.92 -4.08
C ILE A 32 2.15 -14.22 -3.36
N PRO A 33 3.26 -14.90 -3.74
CA PRO A 33 3.66 -16.15 -3.07
C PRO A 33 4.08 -15.96 -1.61
N VAL A 34 4.59 -14.78 -1.23
CA VAL A 34 4.99 -14.48 0.16
C VAL A 34 3.77 -14.40 1.09
N PHE A 35 2.63 -13.98 0.54
CA PHE A 35 1.38 -13.80 1.28
C PHE A 35 0.47 -15.04 1.19
N GLU A 36 0.85 -16.08 0.44
CA GLU A 36 -0.01 -17.24 0.18
C GLU A 36 -0.18 -18.09 1.45
N GLY A 37 -1.43 -18.29 1.87
CA GLY A 37 -1.75 -19.01 3.11
C GLY A 37 -1.35 -18.27 4.40
N LEU A 38 -0.95 -17.00 4.30
CA LEU A 38 -0.54 -16.21 5.47
C LEU A 38 -1.74 -15.81 6.34
N PHE A 39 -2.90 -15.63 5.72
CA PHE A 39 -4.12 -15.21 6.42
C PHE A 39 -5.10 -16.39 6.58
N PRO A 40 -5.93 -16.39 7.62
CA PRO A 40 -6.94 -17.43 7.81
C PRO A 40 -8.16 -17.22 6.90
N GLY A 41 -8.69 -18.33 6.37
CA GLY A 41 -10.01 -18.39 5.74
C GLY A 41 -10.19 -17.45 4.54
N GLU A 42 -11.31 -16.73 4.50
CA GLU A 42 -11.63 -15.84 3.37
C GLU A 42 -10.67 -14.66 3.21
N HIS A 43 -9.92 -14.31 4.27
CA HIS A 43 -9.02 -13.16 4.26
C HIS A 43 -7.80 -13.40 3.36
N ASP A 44 -7.29 -14.62 3.29
CA ASP A 44 -6.20 -14.98 2.38
C ASP A 44 -6.59 -14.72 0.93
N ALA A 45 -7.75 -15.24 0.53
CA ALA A 45 -8.28 -15.03 -0.81
C ALA A 45 -8.50 -13.55 -1.14
N ILE A 46 -8.94 -12.74 -0.17
CA ILE A 46 -9.10 -11.28 -0.36
C ILE A 46 -7.73 -10.62 -0.58
N VAL A 47 -6.74 -10.93 0.26
CA VAL A 47 -5.39 -10.34 0.17
C VAL A 47 -4.68 -10.77 -1.11
N GLN A 48 -4.73 -12.06 -1.44
CA GLN A 48 -4.18 -12.63 -2.67
C GLN A 48 -4.78 -11.96 -3.91
N LEU A 49 -6.11 -11.87 -3.97
CA LEU A 49 -6.79 -11.21 -5.08
C LEU A 49 -6.45 -9.72 -5.15
N LEU A 50 -6.30 -9.04 -4.01
CA LEU A 50 -5.91 -7.64 -3.96
C LEU A 50 -4.50 -7.42 -4.51
N LEU A 51 -3.53 -8.23 -4.09
CA LEU A 51 -2.14 -8.19 -4.61
C LEU A 51 -2.11 -8.44 -6.11
N TYR A 52 -2.84 -9.44 -6.59
CA TYR A 52 -2.96 -9.72 -8.02
C TYR A 52 -3.55 -8.54 -8.80
N ARG A 53 -4.59 -7.88 -8.28
CA ARG A 53 -5.19 -6.69 -8.95
C ARG A 53 -4.25 -5.49 -8.96
N PHE A 54 -3.47 -5.29 -7.90
CA PHE A 54 -2.42 -4.26 -7.90
C PHE A 54 -1.35 -4.57 -8.94
N ALA A 55 -0.86 -5.80 -9.01
CA ALA A 55 0.13 -6.21 -10.00
C ALA A 55 -0.41 -6.05 -11.44
N GLN A 56 -1.66 -6.44 -11.69
CA GLN A 56 -2.33 -6.28 -12.98
C GLN A 56 -2.48 -4.80 -13.36
N TRP A 57 -2.97 -3.96 -12.44
CA TRP A 57 -3.13 -2.53 -12.69
C TRP A 57 -1.77 -1.86 -12.97
N HIS A 58 -0.76 -2.18 -12.17
CA HIS A 58 0.59 -1.64 -12.35
C HIS A 58 1.21 -2.05 -13.68
N ALA A 59 1.08 -3.33 -14.06
CA ALA A 59 1.58 -3.83 -15.34
C ALA A 59 0.97 -3.09 -16.54
N LEU A 60 -0.35 -2.84 -16.50
CA LEU A 60 -1.05 -2.08 -17.53
C LEU A 60 -0.65 -0.59 -17.52
N ALA A 61 -0.55 0.03 -16.35
CA ALA A 61 -0.19 1.44 -16.20
C ALA A 61 1.25 1.76 -16.63
N LYS A 62 2.15 0.77 -16.59
CA LYS A 62 3.58 0.93 -16.93
C LYS A 62 3.91 0.59 -18.40
N LEU A 63 2.92 0.18 -19.21
CA LEU A 63 3.20 -0.15 -20.62
C LEU A 63 3.90 1.02 -21.31
N ARG A 64 4.93 0.73 -22.10
CA ARG A 64 5.66 1.77 -22.87
C ARG A 64 4.86 2.30 -24.05
N MET A 65 3.86 1.54 -24.48
CA MET A 65 2.97 1.88 -25.58
C MET A 65 1.56 1.49 -25.17
N HIS A 66 0.66 2.46 -25.24
CA HIS A 66 -0.75 2.28 -24.97
C HIS A 66 -1.53 2.28 -26.28
N SER A 67 -2.46 1.34 -26.38
CA SER A 67 -3.54 1.31 -27.38
C SER A 67 -4.88 1.48 -26.68
N GLU A 68 -5.94 1.77 -27.45
CA GLU A 68 -7.31 1.86 -26.95
C GLU A 68 -7.70 0.64 -26.09
N THR A 69 -7.35 -0.57 -26.56
CA THR A 69 -7.67 -1.81 -25.83
C THR A 69 -6.96 -1.90 -24.48
N THR A 70 -5.68 -1.50 -24.41
CA THR A 70 -4.92 -1.50 -23.15
C THR A 70 -5.40 -0.42 -22.18
N LEU A 71 -5.85 0.74 -22.69
CA LEU A 71 -6.41 1.82 -21.88
C LEU A 71 -7.77 1.40 -21.31
N SER A 72 -8.64 0.80 -22.12
CA SER A 72 -9.89 0.21 -21.63
C SER A 72 -9.65 -0.89 -20.59
N ALA A 73 -8.63 -1.73 -20.80
CA ALA A 73 -8.25 -2.75 -19.83
C ALA A 73 -7.73 -2.14 -18.52
N LEU A 74 -6.96 -1.05 -18.58
CA LEU A 74 -6.47 -0.33 -17.40
C LEU A 74 -7.62 0.26 -16.59
N GLU A 75 -8.58 0.91 -17.25
CA GLU A 75 -9.76 1.48 -16.61
C GLU A 75 -10.62 0.40 -15.91
N GLU A 76 -10.91 -0.70 -16.63
CA GLU A 76 -11.69 -1.80 -16.06
C GLU A 76 -10.95 -2.50 -14.91
N THR A 77 -9.64 -2.65 -15.04
CA THR A 77 -8.79 -3.19 -13.96
C THR A 77 -8.83 -2.28 -12.73
N PHE A 78 -8.79 -0.95 -12.89
CA PHE A 78 -8.93 -0.02 -11.78
C PHE A 78 -10.30 -0.10 -11.11
N LYS A 79 -11.40 -0.25 -11.87
CA LYS A 79 -12.75 -0.47 -11.31
C LYS A 79 -12.80 -1.73 -10.46
N ARG A 80 -12.18 -2.82 -10.93
CA ARG A 80 -12.07 -4.09 -10.18
C ARG A 80 -11.22 -3.93 -8.92
N LEU A 81 -10.04 -3.32 -9.04
CA LEU A 81 -9.14 -3.03 -7.93
C LEU A 81 -9.83 -2.19 -6.84
N SER A 82 -10.54 -1.14 -7.24
CA SER A 82 -11.30 -0.28 -6.34
C SER A 82 -12.38 -1.04 -5.55
N ARG A 83 -13.09 -1.98 -6.20
CA ARG A 83 -14.04 -2.87 -5.52
C ARG A 83 -13.33 -3.79 -4.52
N GLN A 84 -12.19 -4.36 -4.89
CA GLN A 84 -11.41 -5.23 -3.99
C GLN A 84 -10.82 -4.47 -2.81
N LEU A 85 -10.35 -3.24 -3.00
CA LEU A 85 -9.88 -2.35 -1.94
C LEU A 85 -10.97 -2.08 -0.90
N ARG A 86 -12.19 -1.80 -1.35
CA ARG A 86 -13.35 -1.64 -0.44
C ARG A 86 -13.67 -2.95 0.28
N LYS A 87 -13.69 -4.08 -0.42
CA LYS A 87 -13.90 -5.40 0.20
C LYS A 87 -12.83 -5.71 1.27
N PHE A 88 -11.56 -5.43 1.00
CA PHE A 88 -10.46 -5.60 1.95
C PHE A 88 -10.67 -4.73 3.20
N ARG A 89 -10.99 -3.44 3.01
CA ARG A 89 -11.32 -2.52 4.12
C ARG A 89 -12.49 -3.04 4.97
N ASP A 90 -13.58 -3.45 4.33
CA ASP A 90 -14.84 -3.73 5.02
C ASP A 90 -14.89 -5.12 5.65
N ARG A 91 -14.19 -6.10 5.06
CA ARG A 91 -14.19 -7.49 5.55
C ARG A 91 -12.92 -7.89 6.29
N THR A 92 -11.76 -7.42 5.84
CA THR A 92 -10.48 -7.87 6.41
C THR A 92 -10.01 -6.91 7.49
N CYS A 93 -9.92 -5.61 7.20
CA CYS A 93 -9.46 -4.63 8.19
C CYS A 93 -10.40 -4.46 9.40
N THR A 94 -11.63 -4.97 9.34
CA THR A 94 -12.57 -5.00 10.47
C THR A 94 -12.28 -6.14 11.45
N ILE A 95 -11.68 -7.23 10.98
CA ILE A 95 -11.33 -8.40 11.80
C ILE A 95 -9.93 -8.25 12.40
N PHE A 96 -8.97 -7.70 11.65
CA PHE A 96 -7.60 -7.54 12.13
C PHE A 96 -7.39 -6.19 12.82
N THR A 97 -7.08 -6.23 14.12
CA THR A 97 -6.69 -5.03 14.86
C THR A 97 -5.25 -4.65 14.53
N THR A 98 -5.07 -3.57 13.79
CA THR A 98 -3.76 -3.00 13.49
C THR A 98 -3.47 -1.78 14.36
N VAL A 99 -2.21 -1.64 14.76
CA VAL A 99 -1.69 -0.51 15.54
C VAL A 99 -0.49 0.11 14.83
N GLU A 100 -0.16 1.34 15.20
CA GLU A 100 1.01 2.03 14.68
C GLU A 100 2.29 1.20 14.82
N LEU A 101 3.13 1.24 13.80
CA LEU A 101 4.49 0.73 13.90
C LEU A 101 5.31 1.58 14.91
N PRO A 102 6.35 1.01 15.54
CA PRO A 102 7.21 1.75 16.47
C PRO A 102 7.72 3.08 15.87
N LYS A 103 8.06 3.07 14.58
CA LYS A 103 8.54 4.23 13.84
C LYS A 103 7.46 5.29 13.64
N GLU A 104 6.22 4.90 13.38
CA GLU A 104 5.08 5.82 13.23
C GLU A 104 4.77 6.50 14.57
N LYS A 105 4.77 5.73 15.67
CA LYS A 105 4.64 6.28 17.04
C LYS A 105 5.72 7.33 17.32
N ALA A 106 6.99 6.98 17.08
CA ALA A 106 8.12 7.89 17.29
C ALA A 106 8.04 9.15 16.40
N ALA A 107 7.58 9.01 15.16
CA ALA A 107 7.38 10.15 14.26
C ALA A 107 6.29 11.10 14.77
N ARG A 108 5.17 10.55 15.25
CA ARG A 108 4.09 11.32 15.87
C ARG A 108 4.56 12.04 17.12
N GLU A 109 5.30 11.39 18.01
CA GLU A 109 5.83 12.00 19.24
C GLU A 109 6.77 13.16 18.93
N ARG A 110 7.66 13.01 17.94
CA ARG A 110 8.51 14.10 17.46
C ARG A 110 7.71 15.27 16.89
N GLN A 111 6.60 14.99 16.19
CA GLN A 111 5.72 16.04 15.66
C GLN A 111 5.04 16.81 16.79
N VAL A 112 4.47 16.11 17.77
CA VAL A 112 3.83 16.73 18.95
C VAL A 112 4.83 17.59 19.73
N ALA A 113 6.06 17.11 19.93
CA ALA A 113 7.11 17.86 20.60
C ALA A 113 7.51 19.14 19.85
N ARG A 114 7.44 19.15 18.51
CA ARG A 114 7.69 20.34 17.69
C ARG A 114 6.53 21.33 17.72
N GLU A 115 5.29 20.84 17.73
CA GLU A 115 4.08 21.67 17.73
C GLU A 115 3.76 22.28 19.10
N ARG A 116 4.27 21.70 20.20
CA ARG A 116 4.07 22.18 21.57
C ARG A 116 5.38 22.25 22.36
N PRO A 117 6.25 23.23 22.08
CA PRO A 117 7.46 23.43 22.88
C PRO A 117 7.05 23.93 24.27
N GLY A 118 7.19 23.10 25.32
CA GLY A 118 6.98 23.52 26.71
C GLY A 118 6.14 22.64 27.64
N LEU A 119 5.65 21.47 27.19
CA LEU A 119 5.02 20.49 28.09
C LEU A 119 6.11 19.75 28.90
N ASN A 120 6.64 20.42 29.92
CA ASN A 120 7.63 19.88 30.87
C ASN A 120 7.03 18.94 31.92
N ASN A 121 5.78 18.48 31.77
CA ASN A 121 5.18 17.49 32.66
C ASN A 121 5.36 16.07 32.07
N PRO A 122 6.20 15.21 32.67
CA PRO A 122 6.41 13.84 32.21
C PRO A 122 5.12 13.00 32.22
N ASP A 123 4.13 13.39 33.02
CA ASP A 123 2.83 12.70 33.11
C ASP A 123 1.86 13.03 31.96
N GLN A 124 2.09 14.11 31.20
CA GLN A 124 1.25 14.50 30.05
C GLN A 124 1.92 14.32 28.69
N ALA A 125 3.24 14.10 28.66
CA ALA A 125 4.02 14.04 27.43
C ALA A 125 4.10 12.64 26.78
N GLY A 126 3.61 11.56 27.40
CA GLY A 126 3.94 10.22 26.89
C GLY A 126 3.10 9.00 27.31
N SER A 127 1.87 9.14 27.80
CA SER A 127 1.10 7.95 28.23
C SER A 127 0.30 7.24 27.13
N GLY A 128 0.30 7.75 25.90
CA GLY A 128 -0.40 7.12 24.78
C GLY A 128 0.43 5.99 24.18
N GLY A 129 0.05 4.74 24.43
CA GLY A 129 0.56 3.56 23.71
C GLY A 129 0.46 3.69 22.18
N ARG A 130 0.83 2.62 21.45
CA ARG A 130 0.61 2.59 19.99
C ARG A 130 -0.87 2.79 19.72
N LYS A 131 -1.23 3.76 18.87
CA LYS A 131 -2.64 4.00 18.54
C LYS A 131 -3.10 2.97 17.52
N SER A 132 -4.39 2.62 17.57
CA SER A 132 -5.02 1.84 16.51
C SER A 132 -4.92 2.58 15.19
N LYS A 133 -4.58 1.86 14.12
CA LYS A 133 -4.43 2.39 12.77
C LYS A 133 -5.39 1.66 11.87
N LYS A 134 -6.29 2.40 11.21
CA LYS A 134 -7.22 1.85 10.22
C LYS A 134 -6.72 2.13 8.81
N PHE A 135 -7.01 1.21 7.90
CA PHE A 135 -6.75 1.42 6.48
C PHE A 135 -7.63 2.55 5.93
N ASN A 136 -7.00 3.56 5.31
CA ASN A 136 -7.67 4.75 4.80
C ASN A 136 -7.62 4.77 3.26
N LEU A 137 -8.79 4.68 2.62
CA LEU A 137 -8.95 4.79 1.17
C LEU A 137 -9.09 6.23 0.67
N ASN A 138 -9.40 7.18 1.56
CA ASN A 138 -9.58 8.58 1.22
C ASN A 138 -8.23 9.31 1.24
N THR A 139 -7.32 8.85 0.39
CA THR A 139 -6.01 9.48 0.20
C THR A 139 -5.84 9.86 -1.26
N TYR A 140 -5.09 10.92 -1.52
CA TYR A 140 -4.78 11.37 -2.88
C TYR A 140 -4.29 10.23 -3.79
N LYS A 141 -3.50 9.29 -3.26
CA LYS A 141 -2.96 8.16 -4.01
C LYS A 141 -4.07 7.35 -4.70
N PHE A 142 -5.14 7.00 -3.97
CA PHE A 142 -6.23 6.19 -4.53
C PHE A 142 -7.10 6.98 -5.51
N HIS A 143 -7.26 8.29 -5.30
CA HIS A 143 -7.97 9.16 -6.24
C HIS A 143 -7.19 9.31 -7.54
N ALA A 144 -5.89 9.63 -7.44
CA ALA A 144 -5.02 9.82 -8.58
C ALA A 144 -4.96 8.57 -9.48
N MET A 145 -4.99 7.36 -8.92
CA MET A 145 -5.02 6.12 -9.69
C MET A 145 -6.19 6.04 -10.70
N GLY A 146 -7.32 6.70 -10.43
CA GLY A 146 -8.45 6.77 -11.36
C GLY A 146 -8.21 7.70 -12.54
N ASP A 147 -7.32 8.68 -12.39
CA ASP A 147 -7.02 9.67 -13.41
C ASP A 147 -5.92 9.20 -14.40
N TYR A 148 -5.25 8.07 -14.12
CA TYR A 148 -4.11 7.59 -14.92
C TYR A 148 -4.44 7.43 -16.40
N VAL A 149 -5.59 6.83 -16.73
CA VAL A 149 -6.00 6.65 -18.14
C VAL A 149 -6.09 8.00 -18.84
N ARG A 150 -6.69 9.00 -18.18
CA ARG A 150 -6.79 10.36 -18.72
C ARG A 150 -5.41 11.01 -18.84
N SER A 151 -4.55 10.85 -17.86
CA SER A 151 -3.19 11.38 -17.91
C SER A 151 -2.38 10.78 -19.07
N ILE A 152 -2.45 9.47 -19.29
CA ILE A 152 -1.74 8.77 -20.38
C ILE A 152 -2.26 9.22 -21.77
N MET A 153 -3.53 9.57 -21.90
CA MET A 153 -4.05 10.08 -23.17
C MET A 153 -3.61 11.53 -23.47
N LEU A 154 -3.23 12.29 -22.44
CA LEU A 154 -2.87 13.71 -22.57
C LEU A 154 -1.37 13.96 -22.73
N PHE A 155 -0.52 13.03 -22.28
CA PHE A 155 0.95 13.17 -22.22
C PHE A 155 1.64 11.93 -22.78
#